data_AF-A0A4Q3SJ64-F1
#
_entry.id   AF-A0A4Q3SJ64-F1
#
_cell.length_a   1.000
_cell.length_b   1.000
_cell.length_c   1.000
_cell.angle_alpha   90.00
_cell.angle_beta   90.00
_cell.angle_gamma   90.00
#
_symmetry.space_group_name_H-M   'P 1'
#
loop_
_entity.id
_entity.type
_entity.pdbx_description
1 polymer ?
#
loop_
_entity_poly.entity_id
_entity_poly.type
_entity_poly.pdbx_seq_one_letter_code
_entity_poly.pdbx_strand_id
1 'polypeptide(L)'
;MRRQASPVAGPTPLPKPKLHWGVALKALQRLLNDKEDTGQVFEIMRALNGTATATGYQRLLTTVQGGRIAYEREELAERLMDDAWLDSFKDGSVGAIYREFVRSEQLSAEGLAEVSRIDGNDIDVQHPYAWFGRRTRDVHDIWHILSGYHRDGLGEACLVAFSYAQTKGLGWALIAFGAASRARKDKTQPYVKAIWQGYKRG
;
A
#
# COMPACT_ATOMS: atom_id res chain seq x y z
N MET A 1 44.71 5.66 -7.75
CA MET A 1 44.15 5.46 -6.39
C MET A 1 42.96 4.52 -6.48
N ARG A 2 43.06 3.28 -5.96
CA ARG A 2 41.92 2.36 -5.86
C ARG A 2 40.99 2.86 -4.76
N ARG A 3 39.72 3.11 -5.07
CA ARG A 3 38.68 3.34 -4.06
C ARG A 3 38.65 2.10 -3.16
N GLN A 4 38.93 2.29 -1.86
CA GLN A 4 38.66 1.27 -0.86
C GLN A 4 37.16 0.98 -0.89
N ALA A 5 36.80 -0.28 -1.15
CA ALA A 5 35.44 -0.73 -0.93
C ALA A 5 35.11 -0.51 0.55
N SER A 6 33.98 0.16 0.83
CA SER A 6 33.48 0.29 2.20
C SER A 6 33.41 -1.10 2.85
N PRO A 7 33.77 -1.23 4.14
CA PRO A 7 33.74 -2.52 4.82
C PRO A 7 32.33 -3.10 4.73
N VAL A 8 32.25 -4.36 4.28
CA VAL A 8 31.00 -5.12 4.24
C VAL A 8 30.54 -5.26 5.70
N ALA A 9 29.47 -4.54 6.06
CA ALA A 9 28.88 -4.65 7.38
C ALA A 9 28.49 -6.12 7.63
N GLY A 10 28.84 -6.64 8.80
CA GLY A 10 28.47 -8.00 9.20
C GLY A 10 26.96 -8.22 9.23
N PRO A 11 26.50 -9.48 9.37
CA PRO A 11 25.07 -9.79 9.44
C PRO A 11 24.41 -8.98 10.57
N THR A 12 23.49 -8.09 10.19
CA THR A 12 22.78 -7.21 11.13
C THR A 12 21.38 -7.78 11.36
N PRO A 13 21.00 -8.12 12.60
CA PRO A 13 19.64 -8.59 12.90
C PRO A 13 18.61 -7.50 12.59
N LEU A 14 17.47 -7.90 12.01
CA LEU A 14 16.33 -6.98 11.88
C LEU A 14 15.73 -6.68 13.26
N PRO A 15 15.41 -5.41 13.57
CA PRO A 15 14.74 -5.06 14.81
C PRO A 15 13.35 -5.71 14.84
N LYS A 16 12.91 -6.13 16.05
CA LYS A 16 11.54 -6.59 16.23
C LYS A 16 10.58 -5.40 16.05
N PRO A 17 9.58 -5.51 15.17
CA PRO A 17 8.67 -4.40 14.93
C PRO A 17 7.85 -4.10 16.19
N LYS A 18 7.72 -2.81 16.52
CA LYS A 18 6.93 -2.31 17.65
C LYS A 18 5.79 -1.45 17.13
N LEU A 19 4.65 -1.49 17.83
CA LEU A 19 3.49 -0.67 17.49
C LEU A 19 3.63 0.72 18.15
N HIS A 20 3.48 1.76 17.35
CA HIS A 20 3.62 3.15 17.77
C HIS A 20 2.27 3.89 17.71
N TRP A 21 1.31 3.46 18.55
CA TRP A 21 -0.07 4.00 18.55
C TRP A 21 -0.16 5.52 18.66
N GLY A 22 0.67 6.16 19.48
CA GLY A 22 0.66 7.62 19.62
C GLY A 22 1.05 8.36 18.32
N VAL A 23 1.96 7.78 17.54
CA VAL A 23 2.34 8.30 16.22
C VAL A 23 1.19 8.11 15.23
N ALA A 24 0.63 6.91 15.19
CA ALA A 24 -0.47 6.57 14.29
C ALA A 24 -1.74 7.40 14.54
N LEU A 25 -2.10 7.66 15.79
CA LEU A 25 -3.27 8.48 16.12
C LEU A 25 -3.07 9.96 15.73
N LYS A 26 -1.86 10.50 15.89
CA LYS A 26 -1.53 11.86 15.45
C LYS A 26 -1.57 11.97 13.92
N ALA A 27 -1.01 10.99 13.22
CA ALA A 27 -1.05 10.92 11.76
C ALA A 27 -2.49 10.79 11.25
N LEU A 28 -3.31 9.94 11.88
CA LEU A 28 -4.74 9.83 11.57
C LEU A 28 -5.47 11.16 11.76
N GLN A 29 -5.19 11.89 12.85
CA GLN A 29 -5.81 13.20 13.07
C GLN A 29 -5.46 14.19 11.95
N ARG A 30 -4.19 14.21 11.51
CA ARG A 30 -3.74 15.04 10.38
C ARG A 30 -4.46 14.66 9.09
N LEU A 31 -4.51 13.36 8.77
CA LEU A 31 -5.21 12.83 7.60
C LEU A 31 -6.72 13.16 7.60
N LEU A 32 -7.36 13.15 8.78
CA LEU A 32 -8.78 13.50 8.89
C LEU A 32 -9.05 15.00 8.77
N ASN A 33 -8.03 15.84 8.99
CA ASN A 33 -8.10 17.29 8.81
C ASN A 33 -7.74 17.72 7.39
N ASP A 34 -6.79 17.02 6.77
CA ASP A 34 -6.37 17.20 5.37
C ASP A 34 -6.26 15.82 4.70
N LYS A 35 -7.18 15.54 3.77
CA LYS A 35 -7.27 14.24 3.10
C LYS A 35 -6.22 14.07 2.00
N GLU A 36 -5.65 15.17 1.53
CA GLU A 36 -4.65 15.16 0.46
C GLU A 36 -3.23 14.90 1.02
N ASP A 37 -3.05 14.93 2.35
CA ASP A 37 -1.80 14.56 3.03
C ASP A 37 -1.64 13.03 3.11
N THR A 38 -1.45 12.42 1.94
CA THR A 38 -1.30 10.97 1.77
C THR A 38 -0.06 10.41 2.49
N GLY A 39 0.91 11.26 2.83
CA GLY A 39 2.06 10.90 3.67
C GLY A 39 1.67 10.34 5.04
N GLN A 40 0.56 10.82 5.61
CA GLN A 40 0.06 10.30 6.88
C GLN A 40 -0.38 8.84 6.79
N VAL A 41 -0.82 8.36 5.62
CA VAL A 41 -1.17 6.94 5.43
C VAL A 41 0.07 6.08 5.65
N PHE A 42 1.20 6.45 5.06
CA PHE A 42 2.46 5.72 5.23
C PHE A 42 2.96 5.75 6.68
N GLU A 43 2.84 6.89 7.35
CA GLU A 43 3.17 7.05 8.77
C GLU A 43 2.35 6.08 9.64
N ILE A 44 1.03 6.02 9.43
CA ILE A 44 0.12 5.10 10.14
C ILE A 44 0.51 3.65 9.89
N MET A 45 0.79 3.31 8.63
CA MET A 45 1.14 1.97 8.21
C MET A 45 2.47 1.51 8.83
N ARG A 46 3.49 2.38 8.83
CA ARG A 46 4.79 2.12 9.48
C ARG A 46 4.61 1.93 10.99
N ALA A 47 3.80 2.77 11.62
CA ALA A 47 3.57 2.74 13.05
C ALA A 47 2.79 1.50 13.52
N LEU A 48 1.88 0.94 12.70
CA LEU A 48 0.93 -0.09 13.16
C LEU A 48 1.01 -1.44 12.45
N ASN A 49 1.64 -1.56 11.29
CA ASN A 49 1.58 -2.83 10.56
C ASN A 49 2.44 -3.93 11.19
N GLY A 50 3.36 -3.60 12.10
CA GLY A 50 4.03 -4.60 12.94
C GLY A 50 4.63 -5.76 12.12
N THR A 51 4.14 -6.97 12.37
CA THR A 51 4.56 -8.20 11.65
C THR A 51 3.74 -8.50 10.39
N ALA A 52 2.73 -7.70 10.04
CA ALA A 52 1.79 -8.00 8.96
C ALA A 52 2.49 -8.25 7.61
N THR A 53 3.52 -7.45 7.28
CA THR A 53 4.32 -7.66 6.07
C THR A 53 5.02 -9.01 6.06
N ALA A 54 5.65 -9.39 7.18
CA ALA A 54 6.33 -10.68 7.30
C ALA A 54 5.33 -11.84 7.23
N THR A 55 4.20 -11.74 7.93
CA THR A 55 3.12 -12.74 7.88
C THR A 55 2.52 -12.87 6.48
N GLY A 56 2.31 -11.75 5.80
CA GLY A 56 1.81 -11.73 4.41
C GLY A 56 2.79 -12.37 3.43
N TYR A 57 4.09 -12.10 3.59
CA TYR A 57 5.13 -12.75 2.79
C TYR A 57 5.18 -14.26 3.05
N GLN A 58 5.13 -14.68 4.33
CA GLN A 58 5.04 -16.10 4.67
C GLN A 58 3.81 -16.76 4.06
N ARG A 59 2.66 -16.07 4.04
CA ARG A 59 1.45 -16.55 3.38
C ARG A 59 1.60 -16.64 1.86
N LEU A 60 2.31 -15.71 1.22
CA LEU A 60 2.59 -15.77 -0.22
C LEU A 60 3.32 -17.07 -0.56
N LEU A 61 4.29 -17.46 0.26
CA LEU A 61 5.12 -18.65 0.03
C LEU A 61 4.38 -20.00 0.19
N THR A 62 3.13 -20.02 0.67
CA THR A 62 2.40 -21.28 0.87
C THR A 62 1.87 -21.91 -0.42
N THR A 63 2.05 -21.23 -1.56
CA THR A 63 1.62 -21.71 -2.88
C THR A 63 2.80 -21.76 -3.85
N VAL A 64 2.73 -22.65 -4.85
CA VAL A 64 3.78 -22.77 -5.89
C VAL A 64 3.93 -21.45 -6.66
N GLN A 65 2.80 -20.84 -7.03
CA GLN A 65 2.77 -19.57 -7.77
C GLN A 65 3.33 -18.43 -6.92
N GLY A 66 2.97 -18.36 -5.63
CA GLY A 66 3.49 -17.35 -4.73
C GLY A 66 4.99 -17.51 -4.44
N GLY A 67 5.47 -18.75 -4.33
CA GLY A 67 6.91 -19.05 -4.27
C GLY A 67 7.65 -18.56 -5.52
N ARG A 68 7.09 -18.79 -6.72
CA ARG A 68 7.65 -18.26 -7.97
C ARG A 68 7.70 -16.72 -7.98
N ILE A 69 6.60 -16.06 -7.62
CA ILE A 69 6.53 -14.59 -7.54
C ILE A 69 7.58 -14.04 -6.56
N ALA A 70 7.74 -14.68 -5.40
CA ALA A 70 8.73 -14.29 -4.39
C ALA A 70 10.18 -14.61 -4.80
N TYR A 71 10.40 -15.55 -5.72
CA TYR A 71 11.72 -15.86 -6.26
C TYR A 71 12.12 -14.85 -7.35
N GLU A 72 11.19 -14.55 -8.27
CA GLU A 72 11.39 -13.58 -9.36
C GLU A 72 11.56 -12.16 -8.83
N ARG A 73 10.79 -11.79 -7.80
CA ARG A 73 10.87 -10.48 -7.11
C ARG A 73 10.74 -9.30 -8.06
N GLU A 74 9.91 -9.41 -9.08
CA GLU A 74 9.65 -8.29 -9.98
C GLU A 74 9.15 -7.08 -9.19
N GLU A 75 9.77 -5.92 -9.41
CA GLU A 75 9.35 -4.64 -8.88
C GLU A 75 8.20 -4.12 -9.75
N LEU A 76 6.97 -4.15 -9.22
CA LEU A 76 5.79 -3.79 -9.99
C LEU A 76 5.80 -2.31 -10.40
N ALA A 77 6.28 -1.43 -9.52
CA ALA A 77 6.41 0.00 -9.81
C ALA A 77 7.13 0.29 -11.14
N GLU A 78 8.17 -0.48 -11.51
CA GLU A 78 8.90 -0.26 -12.77
C GLU A 78 8.03 -0.54 -14.00
N ARG A 79 7.17 -1.56 -13.92
CA ARG A 79 6.24 -1.92 -15.00
C ARG A 79 5.05 -0.98 -15.05
N LEU A 80 4.45 -0.71 -13.90
CA LEU A 80 3.24 0.10 -13.77
C LEU A 80 3.46 1.57 -14.15
N MET A 81 4.72 2.01 -14.27
CA MET A 81 5.10 3.36 -14.68
C MET A 81 5.70 3.44 -16.09
N ASP A 82 5.82 2.30 -16.80
CA ASP A 82 6.31 2.26 -18.17
C ASP A 82 5.15 2.53 -19.14
N ASP A 83 5.07 3.76 -19.65
CA ASP A 83 4.05 4.18 -20.62
C ASP A 83 4.01 3.28 -21.86
N ALA A 84 5.17 2.86 -22.38
CA ALA A 84 5.21 2.01 -23.57
C ALA A 84 4.65 0.62 -23.27
N TRP A 85 4.94 0.08 -22.09
CA TRP A 85 4.34 -1.17 -21.63
C TRP A 85 2.83 -1.02 -21.41
N LEU A 86 2.38 0.07 -20.79
CA LEU A 86 0.96 0.35 -20.59
C LEU A 86 0.20 0.55 -21.92
N ASP A 87 0.80 1.22 -22.88
CA ASP A 87 0.23 1.44 -24.22
C ASP A 87 0.15 0.14 -25.04
N SER A 88 0.92 -0.89 -24.69
CA SER A 88 0.86 -2.19 -25.35
C SER A 88 -0.43 -2.98 -25.05
N PHE A 89 -1.17 -2.62 -24.00
CA PHE A 89 -2.39 -3.33 -23.63
C PHE A 89 -3.57 -3.00 -24.53
N LYS A 90 -4.25 -4.05 -24.98
CA LYS A 90 -5.49 -3.96 -25.78
C LYS A 90 -6.62 -3.32 -24.96
N ASP A 91 -7.40 -2.47 -25.60
CA ASP A 91 -8.59 -1.86 -25.00
C ASP A 91 -9.56 -2.89 -24.42
N GLY A 92 -10.18 -2.54 -23.29
CA GLY A 92 -11.06 -3.43 -22.51
C GLY A 92 -10.32 -4.46 -21.64
N SER A 93 -9.00 -4.55 -21.71
CA SER A 93 -8.20 -5.33 -20.74
C SER A 93 -8.02 -4.58 -19.41
N VAL A 94 -7.69 -5.32 -18.34
CA VAL A 94 -7.34 -4.72 -17.04
C VAL A 94 -6.17 -3.75 -17.18
N GLY A 95 -5.18 -4.06 -18.01
CA GLY A 95 -4.04 -3.17 -18.25
C GLY A 95 -4.43 -1.85 -18.92
N ALA A 96 -5.36 -1.89 -19.90
CA ALA A 96 -5.87 -0.67 -20.53
C ALA A 96 -6.69 0.19 -19.55
N ILE A 97 -7.45 -0.43 -18.64
CA ILE A 97 -8.16 0.29 -17.58
C ILE A 97 -7.17 0.90 -16.58
N TYR A 98 -6.08 0.20 -16.25
CA TYR A 98 -5.03 0.73 -15.37
C TYR A 98 -4.30 1.91 -15.99
N ARG A 99 -3.98 1.83 -17.29
CA ARG A 99 -3.43 2.94 -18.06
C ARG A 99 -4.29 4.19 -17.96
N GLU A 100 -5.61 4.07 -18.18
CA GLU A 100 -6.53 5.19 -18.07
C GLU A 100 -6.58 5.74 -16.64
N PHE A 101 -6.66 4.86 -15.65
CA PHE A 101 -6.69 5.22 -14.23
C PHE A 101 -5.48 6.05 -13.79
N VAL A 102 -4.25 5.61 -14.13
CA VAL A 102 -3.03 6.35 -13.75
C VAL A 102 -2.97 7.71 -14.44
N ARG A 103 -3.39 7.80 -15.72
CA ARG A 103 -3.39 9.03 -16.51
C ARG A 103 -4.45 10.03 -16.06
N SER A 104 -5.66 9.57 -15.71
CA SER A 104 -6.74 10.44 -15.24
C SER A 104 -6.47 11.03 -13.86
N GLU A 105 -5.77 10.27 -13.02
CA GLU A 105 -5.50 10.64 -11.63
C GLU A 105 -4.18 11.40 -11.43
N GLN A 106 -3.41 11.63 -12.50
CA GLN A 106 -2.07 12.25 -12.46
C GLN A 106 -1.15 11.62 -11.40
N LEU A 107 -1.31 10.32 -11.15
CA LEU A 107 -0.49 9.57 -10.20
C LEU A 107 0.94 9.49 -10.75
N SER A 108 1.87 10.24 -10.15
CA SER A 108 3.28 10.14 -10.51
C SER A 108 3.97 9.05 -9.70
N ALA A 109 4.78 8.22 -10.38
CA ALA A 109 5.69 7.24 -9.75
C ALA A 109 6.50 7.87 -8.63
N GLU A 110 6.99 9.08 -8.90
CA GLU A 110 7.78 9.88 -7.98
C GLU A 110 6.96 10.25 -6.76
N GLY A 111 5.70 10.69 -6.86
CA GLY A 111 4.89 11.01 -5.68
C GLY A 111 4.74 9.84 -4.69
N LEU A 112 4.49 8.63 -5.19
CA LEU A 112 4.35 7.44 -4.34
C LEU A 112 5.69 6.90 -3.82
N ALA A 113 6.78 7.09 -4.55
CA ALA A 113 8.13 6.70 -4.15
C ALA A 113 8.78 7.72 -3.21
N GLU A 114 8.59 9.02 -3.44
CA GLU A 114 9.04 10.16 -2.63
C GLU A 114 8.41 10.10 -1.25
N VAL A 115 7.09 9.93 -1.17
CA VAL A 115 6.36 9.82 0.10
C VAL A 115 6.82 8.58 0.89
N SER A 116 7.21 7.52 0.20
CA SER A 116 7.83 6.36 0.84
C SER A 116 9.22 6.72 1.40
N ARG A 117 10.02 7.53 0.70
CA ARG A 117 11.43 7.88 1.04
C ARG A 117 11.62 8.90 2.18
N ILE A 118 10.58 9.63 2.61
CA ILE A 118 10.69 10.83 3.48
C ILE A 118 11.46 10.61 4.80
N ASP A 119 11.57 9.38 5.35
CA ASP A 119 12.22 9.17 6.66
C ASP A 119 13.38 8.16 6.68
N GLY A 120 14.00 7.86 5.53
CA GLY A 120 15.34 7.24 5.44
C GLY A 120 15.61 6.01 6.30
N ASN A 121 15.65 4.81 5.70
CA ASN A 121 16.76 3.84 5.82
C ASN A 121 16.44 2.38 5.45
N ASP A 122 15.18 1.98 5.20
CA ASP A 122 14.88 0.54 5.00
C ASP A 122 14.10 0.18 3.71
N ILE A 123 13.74 1.16 2.89
CA ILE A 123 12.80 0.93 1.77
C ILE A 123 13.50 0.47 0.49
N ASP A 124 14.75 0.88 0.27
CA ASP A 124 15.57 0.40 -0.85
C ASP A 124 16.48 -0.77 -0.45
N VAL A 125 16.35 -1.25 0.80
CA VAL A 125 17.07 -2.44 1.24
C VAL A 125 16.59 -3.64 0.44
N GLN A 126 17.54 -4.38 -0.12
CA GLN A 126 17.30 -5.66 -0.74
C GLN A 126 16.97 -6.71 0.34
N HIS A 127 15.72 -6.69 0.79
CA HIS A 127 15.19 -7.63 1.77
C HIS A 127 13.82 -8.15 1.33
N PRO A 128 13.52 -9.47 1.46
CA PRO A 128 12.23 -10.03 1.03
C PRO A 128 11.00 -9.35 1.63
N TYR A 129 11.05 -8.96 2.91
CA TYR A 129 9.96 -8.21 3.54
C TYR A 129 9.83 -6.78 2.99
N ALA A 130 10.94 -6.13 2.64
CA ALA A 130 10.90 -4.79 2.04
C ALA A 130 10.27 -4.86 0.64
N TRP A 131 10.69 -5.83 -0.19
CA TRP A 131 10.09 -6.11 -1.49
C TRP A 131 8.59 -6.41 -1.37
N PHE A 132 8.18 -7.27 -0.43
CA PHE A 132 6.77 -7.60 -0.25
C PHE A 132 5.94 -6.38 0.20
N GLY A 133 6.53 -5.48 1.00
CA GLY A 133 5.93 -4.20 1.36
C GLY A 133 5.68 -3.30 0.15
N ARG A 134 6.71 -3.10 -0.69
CA ARG A 134 6.59 -2.34 -1.96
C ARG A 134 5.55 -2.97 -2.88
N ARG A 135 5.61 -4.28 -3.09
CA ARG A 135 4.62 -5.02 -3.88
C ARG A 135 3.19 -4.83 -3.36
N THR A 136 2.99 -4.86 -2.04
CA THR A 136 1.66 -4.66 -1.43
C THR A 136 1.14 -3.24 -1.67
N ARG A 137 2.02 -2.24 -1.62
CA ARG A 137 1.69 -0.86 -2.03
C ARG A 137 1.31 -0.81 -3.50
N ASP A 138 2.12 -1.39 -4.39
CA ASP A 138 1.91 -1.28 -5.84
C ASP A 138 0.63 -2.00 -6.31
N VAL A 139 0.28 -3.11 -5.67
CA VAL A 139 -0.97 -3.85 -5.96
C VAL A 139 -2.22 -3.13 -5.44
N HIS A 140 -2.10 -2.21 -4.48
CA HIS A 140 -3.23 -1.43 -3.96
C HIS A 140 -3.97 -0.68 -5.08
N ASP A 141 -3.23 -0.03 -5.98
CA ASP A 141 -3.82 0.71 -7.10
C ASP A 141 -4.55 -0.21 -8.07
N ILE A 142 -4.03 -1.43 -8.25
CA ILE A 142 -4.70 -2.46 -9.05
C ILE A 142 -5.99 -2.93 -8.36
N TRP A 143 -6.04 -2.95 -7.02
CA TRP A 143 -7.26 -3.31 -6.30
C TRP A 143 -8.39 -2.29 -6.51
N HIS A 144 -8.10 -1.00 -6.70
CA HIS A 144 -9.14 -0.03 -7.09
C HIS A 144 -9.90 -0.52 -8.35
N ILE A 145 -9.14 -0.95 -9.36
CA ILE A 145 -9.68 -1.41 -10.64
C ILE A 145 -10.44 -2.73 -10.49
N LEU A 146 -9.83 -3.72 -9.84
CA LEU A 146 -10.42 -5.05 -9.73
C LEU A 146 -11.68 -5.07 -8.85
N SER A 147 -11.77 -4.17 -7.87
CA SER A 147 -12.92 -4.08 -6.97
C SER A 147 -14.01 -3.11 -7.46
N GLY A 148 -13.68 -2.22 -8.39
CA GLY A 148 -14.53 -1.10 -8.80
C GLY A 148 -14.65 0.00 -7.73
N TYR A 149 -13.80 -0.02 -6.70
CA TYR A 149 -13.71 1.07 -5.74
C TYR A 149 -12.84 2.16 -6.33
N HIS A 150 -13.44 3.27 -6.74
CA HIS A 150 -12.72 4.42 -7.28
C HIS A 150 -12.11 5.27 -6.17
N ARG A 151 -11.38 6.34 -6.54
CA ARG A 151 -10.67 7.22 -5.60
C ARG A 151 -11.53 8.29 -4.95
N ASP A 152 -12.85 8.24 -5.15
CA ASP A 152 -13.76 9.06 -4.36
C ASP A 152 -13.71 8.66 -2.88
N GLY A 153 -14.12 9.56 -1.99
CA GLY A 153 -13.97 9.34 -0.54
C GLY A 153 -14.67 8.09 0.00
N LEU A 154 -15.74 7.60 -0.64
CA LEU A 154 -16.39 6.35 -0.25
C LEU A 154 -15.66 5.14 -0.83
N GLY A 155 -15.29 5.19 -2.11
CA GLY A 155 -14.51 4.16 -2.78
C GLY A 155 -13.20 3.89 -2.05
N GLU A 156 -12.44 4.94 -1.73
CA GLU A 156 -11.22 4.86 -0.91
C GLU A 156 -11.47 4.17 0.44
N ALA A 157 -12.53 4.58 1.15
CA ALA A 157 -12.85 3.98 2.44
C ALA A 157 -13.22 2.49 2.33
N CYS A 158 -13.88 2.10 1.24
CA CYS A 158 -14.18 0.69 0.96
C CYS A 158 -12.91 -0.10 0.61
N LEU A 159 -12.01 0.49 -0.19
CA LEU A 159 -10.75 -0.15 -0.54
C LEU A 159 -9.80 -0.29 0.65
N VAL A 160 -9.75 0.70 1.55
CA VAL A 160 -9.00 0.62 2.81
C VAL A 160 -9.50 -0.57 3.64
N ALA A 161 -10.81 -0.75 3.75
CA ALA A 161 -11.40 -1.87 4.47
C ALA A 161 -11.10 -3.23 3.79
N PHE A 162 -11.15 -3.29 2.46
CA PHE A 162 -10.72 -4.44 1.66
C PHE A 162 -9.23 -4.76 1.89
N SER A 163 -8.38 -3.73 1.91
CA SER A 163 -6.92 -3.85 2.09
C SER A 163 -6.57 -4.40 3.48
N TYR A 164 -7.32 -4.03 4.52
CA TYR A 164 -7.20 -4.66 5.82
C TYR A 164 -7.55 -6.15 5.76
N ALA A 165 -8.62 -6.53 5.06
CA ALA A 165 -9.01 -7.93 4.95
C ALA A 165 -7.93 -8.79 4.26
N GLN A 166 -7.30 -8.26 3.21
CA GLN A 166 -6.19 -8.90 2.50
C GLN A 166 -4.93 -9.02 3.35
N THR A 167 -4.49 -7.94 4.00
CA THR A 167 -3.13 -7.83 4.56
C THR A 167 -3.06 -8.02 6.08
N LYS A 168 -4.18 -7.81 6.78
CA LYS A 168 -4.28 -7.76 8.25
C LYS A 168 -3.39 -6.69 8.90
N GLY A 169 -2.94 -5.68 8.14
CA GLY A 169 -2.19 -4.54 8.67
C GLY A 169 -3.09 -3.62 9.51
N LEU A 170 -2.76 -3.41 10.79
CA LEU A 170 -3.57 -2.61 11.70
C LEU A 170 -3.67 -1.13 11.28
N GLY A 171 -2.73 -0.63 10.47
CA GLY A 171 -2.81 0.71 9.91
C GLY A 171 -4.07 0.90 9.06
N TRP A 172 -4.37 -0.08 8.19
CA TRP A 172 -5.61 -0.07 7.40
C TRP A 172 -6.86 -0.10 8.27
N ALA A 173 -6.86 -0.91 9.34
CA ALA A 173 -7.99 -0.96 10.27
C ALA A 173 -8.22 0.39 10.95
N LEU A 174 -7.15 1.09 11.34
CA LEU A 174 -7.24 2.42 11.95
C LEU A 174 -7.81 3.46 10.96
N ILE A 175 -7.35 3.46 9.71
CA ILE A 175 -7.85 4.38 8.67
C ILE A 175 -9.32 4.07 8.35
N ALA A 176 -9.68 2.79 8.18
CA ALA A 176 -11.07 2.37 7.96
C ALA A 176 -11.99 2.86 9.09
N PHE A 177 -11.53 2.73 10.34
CA PHE A 177 -12.26 3.22 11.50
C PHE A 177 -12.43 4.74 11.47
N GLY A 178 -11.37 5.49 11.14
CA GLY A 178 -11.42 6.94 10.97
C GLY A 178 -12.45 7.37 9.92
N ALA A 179 -12.39 6.75 8.73
CA ALA A 179 -13.32 7.00 7.64
C ALA A 179 -14.78 6.69 8.04
N ALA A 180 -15.04 5.52 8.62
CA ALA A 180 -16.37 5.14 9.10
C ALA A 180 -16.87 6.06 10.22
N SER A 181 -16.00 6.52 11.11
CA SER A 181 -16.35 7.47 12.17
C SER A 181 -16.78 8.82 11.62
N ARG A 182 -16.09 9.33 10.58
CA ARG A 182 -16.49 10.56 9.89
C ARG A 182 -17.81 10.36 9.14
N ALA A 183 -17.96 9.23 8.45
CA ALA A 183 -19.14 8.91 7.67
C ALA A 183 -20.41 8.76 8.51
N ARG A 184 -20.31 8.35 9.79
CA ARG A 184 -21.46 8.31 10.73
C ARG A 184 -22.14 9.66 10.96
N LYS A 185 -21.46 10.78 10.66
CA LYS A 185 -22.04 12.12 10.79
C LYS A 185 -23.03 12.43 9.67
N ASP A 186 -22.87 11.79 8.52
CA ASP A 186 -23.79 11.89 7.39
C ASP A 186 -24.69 10.65 7.35
N LYS A 187 -25.98 10.83 7.64
CA LYS A 187 -26.97 9.74 7.67
C LYS A 187 -27.75 9.60 6.36
N THR A 188 -27.46 10.42 5.35
CA THR A 188 -28.21 10.42 4.09
C THR A 188 -27.92 9.18 3.25
N GLN A 189 -26.73 8.58 3.42
CA GLN A 189 -26.31 7.38 2.69
C GLN A 189 -25.71 6.31 3.62
N PRO A 190 -25.82 5.02 3.29
CA PRO A 190 -25.38 3.91 4.15
C PRO A 190 -23.86 3.67 4.11
N TYR A 191 -23.04 4.71 4.24
CA TYR A 191 -21.59 4.67 4.06
C TYR A 191 -20.89 3.63 4.94
N VAL A 192 -21.24 3.53 6.23
CA VAL A 192 -20.64 2.53 7.14
C VAL A 192 -20.91 1.10 6.65
N LYS A 193 -22.11 0.86 6.11
CA LYS A 193 -22.49 -0.45 5.57
C LYS A 193 -21.71 -0.77 4.29
N ALA A 194 -21.47 0.23 3.44
CA ALA A 194 -20.64 0.08 2.24
C ALA A 194 -19.18 -0.23 2.60
N ILE A 195 -18.58 0.50 3.54
CA ILE A 195 -17.22 0.24 4.05
C ILE A 195 -17.12 -1.19 4.61
N TRP A 196 -18.11 -1.62 5.38
CA TRP A 196 -18.19 -2.99 5.88
C TRP A 196 -18.31 -4.04 4.77
N GLN A 197 -19.03 -3.74 3.69
CA GLN A 197 -19.05 -4.62 2.52
C GLN A 197 -17.69 -4.70 1.83
N GLY A 198 -16.93 -3.60 1.77
CA GLY A 198 -15.54 -3.61 1.31
C GLY A 198 -14.68 -4.60 2.09
N TYR A 199 -14.76 -4.57 3.42
CA TYR A 199 -14.08 -5.57 4.27
C TYR A 199 -14.49 -7.02 3.96
N LYS A 200 -15.78 -7.29 3.75
CA LYS A 200 -16.26 -8.66 3.47
C LYS A 200 -15.82 -9.19 2.10
N ARG A 201 -15.59 -8.31 1.13
CA ARG A 201 -15.21 -8.69 -0.23
C ARG A 201 -13.71 -8.95 -0.38
N GLY A 202 -12.88 -8.54 0.58
CA GLY A 202 -11.47 -8.89 0.65
C GLY A 202 -11.22 -10.16 1.44
#